data_AF-A0A8X6W5L4-F1
#
_entry.id   AF-A0A8X6W5L4-F1
#
_cell.length_a   1.000
_cell.length_b   1.000
_cell.length_c   1.000
_cell.angle_alpha   90.00
_cell.angle_beta   90.00
_cell.angle_gamma   90.00
#
_symmetry.space_group_name_H-M   'P 1'
#
loop_
_entity.id
_entity.type
_entity.pdbx_description
1 polymer ?
#
loop_
_entity_poly.entity_id
_entity_poly.type
_entity_poly.pdbx_seq_one_letter_code
_entity_poly.pdbx_strand_id
1 'polypeptide(L)'
;MLSRLEYRDEEICELKTIIIDFPTRTANELRTEQVKDLELKKIVDCFENPNKGVDFANWTGRGYVMNQGVLYRYSPHAEVEEAQLVVPTYERRY
;
A
#
# COMPACT_ATOMS: atom_id res chain seq x y z
N MET A 1 59.13 9.21 -36.75
CA MET A 1 58.80 8.70 -35.40
C MET A 1 57.28 8.72 -35.27
N LEU A 2 56.69 7.57 -34.96
CA LEU A 2 55.23 7.41 -34.86
C LEU A 2 54.70 8.03 -33.56
N SER A 3 53.61 8.76 -33.72
CA SER A 3 52.76 9.41 -32.71
C SER A 3 52.36 8.49 -31.56
N ARG A 4 52.37 9.03 -30.33
CA ARG A 4 51.66 8.43 -29.19
C ARG A 4 50.40 9.26 -28.94
N LEU A 5 49.29 8.77 -29.48
CA LEU A 5 47.95 9.30 -29.22
C LEU A 5 47.62 8.97 -27.75
N GLU A 6 47.44 9.99 -26.91
CA GLU A 6 47.01 9.79 -25.53
C GLU A 6 45.55 9.31 -25.53
N TYR A 7 45.37 8.09 -25.08
CA TYR A 7 44.08 7.41 -24.96
C TYR A 7 43.28 8.15 -23.87
N ARG A 8 42.18 8.81 -24.25
CA ARG A 8 41.19 9.27 -23.29
C ARG A 8 40.41 8.03 -22.87
N ASP A 9 40.50 7.65 -21.60
CA ASP A 9 39.56 6.72 -20.99
C ASP A 9 38.16 7.32 -21.13
N GLU A 10 37.41 6.84 -22.13
CA GLU A 10 35.98 7.09 -22.22
C GLU A 10 35.33 6.33 -21.06
N GLU A 11 35.05 7.05 -19.97
CA GLU A 11 34.33 6.51 -18.83
C GLU A 11 32.89 6.21 -19.29
N ILE A 12 32.67 4.98 -19.72
CA ILE A 12 31.36 4.50 -20.17
C ILE A 12 30.48 4.42 -18.92
N CYS A 13 29.67 5.46 -18.70
CA CYS A 13 28.64 5.45 -17.68
C CYS A 13 27.57 4.42 -18.08
N GLU A 14 27.67 3.21 -17.54
CA GLU A 14 26.67 2.15 -17.74
C GLU A 14 25.32 2.57 -17.12
N LEU A 15 24.38 2.97 -17.97
CA LEU A 15 22.98 3.21 -17.56
C LEU A 15 22.37 1.91 -17.05
N LYS A 16 22.18 1.81 -15.74
CA LYS A 16 21.45 0.70 -15.12
C LYS A 16 19.95 0.95 -15.23
N THR A 17 19.26 0.09 -15.97
CA THR A 17 17.80 0.04 -15.99
C THR A 17 17.30 -0.59 -14.69
N ILE A 18 16.58 0.19 -13.89
CA ILE A 18 15.81 -0.34 -12.76
C ILE A 18 14.39 -0.64 -13.21
N ILE A 19 13.89 -1.83 -12.86
CA ILE A 19 12.48 -2.19 -13.04
C ILE A 19 11.78 -1.82 -11.73
N ILE A 20 10.79 -0.93 -11.83
CA ILE A 20 9.94 -0.55 -10.70
C ILE A 20 8.55 -1.11 -11.01
N ASP A 21 8.10 -2.06 -10.20
CA ASP A 21 6.74 -2.55 -10.30
C ASP A 21 5.78 -1.48 -9.77
N PHE A 22 4.87 -1.02 -10.62
CA PHE A 22 3.82 -0.12 -10.19
C PHE A 22 2.72 -0.92 -9.47
N PRO A 23 2.15 -0.38 -8.38
CA PRO A 23 0.98 -0.99 -7.78
C PRO A 23 -0.12 -1.11 -8.82
N THR A 24 -0.66 -2.33 -8.98
CA THR A 24 -1.67 -2.67 -10.00
C THR A 24 -3.01 -1.98 -9.76
N ARG A 25 -3.23 -1.48 -8.55
CA ARG A 25 -4.44 -0.77 -8.14
C ARG A 25 -4.06 0.51 -7.41
N THR A 26 -4.72 1.59 -7.77
CA THR A 26 -4.67 2.88 -7.08
C THR A 26 -5.41 2.81 -5.75
N ALA A 27 -5.09 3.72 -4.82
CA ALA A 27 -5.81 3.83 -3.55
C ALA A 27 -7.33 4.03 -3.76
N ASN A 28 -7.71 4.79 -4.79
CA ASN A 28 -9.12 5.03 -5.09
C ASN A 28 -9.85 3.78 -5.61
N GLU A 29 -9.18 2.93 -6.39
CA GLU A 29 -9.73 1.64 -6.81
C GLU A 29 -9.88 0.69 -5.62
N LEU A 30 -8.86 0.59 -4.76
CA LEU A 30 -8.92 -0.23 -3.54
C LEU A 30 -10.05 0.22 -2.62
N ARG A 31 -10.17 1.53 -2.40
CA ARG A 31 -11.27 2.17 -1.67
C ARG A 31 -12.62 1.78 -2.25
N THR A 32 -12.77 1.89 -3.57
CA THR A 32 -14.03 1.61 -4.28
C THR A 32 -14.44 0.15 -4.11
N GLU A 33 -13.49 -0.79 -4.16
CA GLU A 33 -13.77 -2.20 -3.89
C GLU A 33 -14.11 -2.45 -2.41
N GLN A 34 -13.41 -1.82 -1.47
CA GLN A 34 -13.70 -1.96 -0.04
C GLN A 34 -15.13 -1.55 0.32
N VAL A 35 -15.61 -0.42 -0.20
CA VAL A 35 -16.95 0.08 0.14
C VAL A 35 -18.11 -0.69 -0.52
N LYS A 36 -17.82 -1.61 -1.45
CA LYS A 36 -18.82 -2.55 -1.98
C LYS A 36 -19.15 -3.66 -0.98
N ASP A 37 -18.21 -4.02 -0.11
CA ASP A 37 -18.46 -4.95 1.00
C ASP A 37 -19.13 -4.18 2.15
N LEU A 38 -20.35 -4.59 2.51
CA LEU A 38 -21.15 -3.88 3.51
C LEU A 38 -20.51 -3.89 4.91
N GLU A 39 -19.76 -4.92 5.26
CA GLU A 39 -19.09 -4.97 6.56
C GLU A 39 -17.88 -4.04 6.57
N LEU A 40 -17.10 -4.00 5.48
CA LEU A 40 -15.98 -3.07 5.37
C LEU A 40 -16.46 -1.62 5.27
N LYS A 41 -17.57 -1.37 4.57
CA LYS A 41 -18.20 -0.06 4.48
C LYS A 41 -18.56 0.50 5.87
N LYS A 42 -19.12 -0.32 6.76
CA LYS A 42 -19.42 0.12 8.15
C LYS A 42 -18.18 0.60 8.88
N ILE A 43 -17.05 -0.08 8.69
CA ILE A 43 -15.77 0.31 9.30
C ILE A 43 -15.29 1.62 8.67
N VAL A 44 -15.28 1.70 7.34
CA VAL A 44 -14.90 2.91 6.60
C VAL A 44 -15.72 4.12 7.04
N ASP A 45 -17.05 4.02 7.05
CA ASP A 45 -17.96 5.08 7.45
C ASP A 45 -17.70 5.52 8.91
N CYS A 46 -17.33 4.57 9.79
CA CYS A 46 -16.95 4.86 11.17
C CYS A 46 -15.63 5.65 11.27
N PHE A 47 -14.64 5.34 10.43
CA PHE A 47 -13.35 6.06 10.40
C PHE A 47 -13.48 7.47 9.81
N GLU A 48 -14.41 7.69 8.89
CA GLU A 48 -14.68 8.99 8.27
C GLU A 48 -15.65 9.87 9.07
N ASN A 49 -16.34 9.30 10.05
CA ASN A 49 -17.21 10.06 10.92
C ASN A 49 -16.36 11.05 11.76
N PRO A 50 -16.61 12.37 11.68
CA PRO A 50 -15.88 13.35 12.48
C PRO A 50 -16.13 13.15 13.99
N ASN A 51 -17.28 12.60 14.36
CA ASN A 51 -17.63 12.28 15.73
C ASN A 51 -17.15 10.86 16.09
N LYS A 52 -15.84 10.74 16.34
CA LYS A 52 -15.23 9.47 16.73
C LYS A 52 -15.77 9.02 18.09
N GLY A 53 -16.45 7.88 18.10
CA GLY A 53 -17.08 7.31 19.29
C GLY A 53 -16.48 5.97 19.71
N VAL A 54 -17.24 5.24 20.53
CA VAL A 54 -16.86 3.91 21.04
C VAL A 54 -16.58 2.93 19.90
N ASP A 55 -17.35 2.99 18.80
CA ASP A 55 -17.13 2.12 17.65
C ASP A 55 -15.79 2.36 16.97
N PHE A 56 -15.33 3.62 16.89
CA PHE A 56 -14.00 3.94 16.36
C PHE A 56 -12.92 3.29 17.20
N ALA A 57 -12.98 3.48 18.53
CA ALA A 57 -12.04 2.86 19.46
C ALA A 57 -12.07 1.32 19.40
N ASN A 58 -13.25 0.71 19.25
CA ASN A 58 -13.41 -0.72 19.10
C ASN A 58 -12.75 -1.25 17.82
N TRP A 59 -12.93 -0.57 16.67
CA TRP A 59 -12.32 -0.98 15.41
C TRP A 59 -10.80 -0.78 15.44
N THR A 60 -10.30 0.34 15.97
CA THR A 60 -8.86 0.55 16.15
C THR A 60 -8.26 -0.48 17.09
N GLY A 61 -8.94 -0.82 18.19
CA GLY A 61 -8.50 -1.89 19.12
C GLY A 61 -8.46 -3.28 18.48
N ARG A 62 -9.23 -3.52 17.42
CA ARG A 62 -9.17 -4.75 16.60
C ARG A 62 -8.06 -4.73 15.54
N GLY A 63 -7.26 -3.66 15.51
CA GLY A 63 -6.12 -3.46 14.63
C GLY A 63 -6.44 -2.77 13.31
N TYR A 64 -7.65 -2.24 13.11
CA TYR A 64 -7.98 -1.52 11.88
C TYR A 64 -7.37 -0.12 11.87
N VAL A 65 -6.88 0.30 10.70
CA VAL A 65 -6.31 1.63 10.46
C VAL A 65 -6.69 2.09 9.05
N MET A 66 -6.85 3.39 8.85
CA MET A 66 -7.17 3.97 7.54
C MET A 66 -6.02 4.86 7.07
N ASN A 67 -5.56 4.64 5.84
CA ASN A 67 -4.54 5.46 5.20
C ASN A 67 -5.06 5.93 3.84
N GLN A 68 -5.14 7.26 3.64
CA GLN A 68 -5.66 7.88 2.40
C GLN A 68 -7.00 7.29 1.93
N GLY A 69 -7.88 6.98 2.88
CA GLY A 69 -9.21 6.40 2.62
C GLY A 69 -9.21 4.87 2.44
N VAL A 70 -8.06 4.21 2.31
CA VAL A 70 -7.97 2.75 2.20
C VAL A 70 -7.86 2.13 3.59
N LEU A 71 -8.62 1.06 3.82
CA LEU A 71 -8.66 0.33 5.08
C LEU A 71 -7.56 -0.76 5.13
N TYR A 72 -6.81 -0.78 6.22
CA TYR A 72 -5.78 -1.76 6.53
C TYR A 72 -6.04 -2.36 7.90
N ARG A 73 -5.39 -3.49 8.20
CA ARG A 73 -5.46 -4.14 9.50
C ARG A 73 -4.13 -4.76 9.90
N TYR A 74 -3.72 -4.51 11.13
CA TYR A 74 -2.64 -5.26 11.78
C TYR A 74 -3.11 -6.67 12.11
N SER A 75 -2.33 -7.66 11.67
CA SER A 75 -2.58 -9.05 12.05
C SER A 75 -1.97 -9.30 13.43
N PRO A 76 -2.74 -9.79 14.42
CA PRO A 76 -2.21 -10.12 15.74
C PRO A 76 -1.24 -11.31 15.71
N HIS A 77 -1.20 -12.06 14.60
CA HIS A 77 -0.36 -13.25 14.43
C HIS A 77 0.79 -13.03 13.45
N ALA A 78 0.92 -11.83 12.86
CA ALA A 78 2.02 -11.55 11.97
C ALA A 78 3.20 -11.02 12.77
N GLU A 79 4.40 -11.53 12.48
CA GLU A 79 5.66 -11.00 13.03
C GLU A 79 6.06 -9.66 12.40
N VAL A 80 5.26 -9.12 11.49
CA VAL A 80 5.51 -7.85 10.82
C VAL A 80 4.74 -6.72 11.50
N GLU A 81 5.41 -5.60 11.72
CA GLU A 81 4.81 -4.35 12.26
C GLU A 81 4.01 -3.57 11.21
N GLU A 82 3.74 -4.17 10.05
CA GLU A 82 3.06 -3.51 8.93
C GLU A 82 1.58 -3.91 8.84
N ALA A 83 0.73 -2.92 8.54
CA ALA A 83 -0.70 -3.14 8.34
C ALA A 83 -0.97 -3.75 6.96
N GLN A 84 -1.79 -4.79 6.92
CA GLN A 84 -2.15 -5.48 5.68
C GLN A 84 -3.42 -4.91 5.08
N LEU A 85 -3.51 -4.89 3.75
CA LEU A 85 -4.70 -4.43 3.04
C LEU A 85 -5.91 -5.30 3.40
N VAL A 86 -7.02 -4.66 3.79
CA VAL A 86 -8.27 -5.38 4.02
C VAL A 86 -8.98 -5.57 2.69
N VAL A 87 -8.88 -6.77 2.12
CA VAL A 87 -9.58 -7.10 0.86
C VAL A 87 -11.05 -7.46 1.12
N PRO A 88 -11.98 -7.10 0.22
CA PRO A 88 -13.39 -7.51 0.29
C PRO A 88 -13.58 -9.01 0.36
N THR A 89 -14.67 -9.47 0.97
CA THR A 89 -14.92 -10.90 1.18
C THR A 89 -14.98 -11.70 -0.13
N TYR A 90 -15.48 -11.10 -1.21
CA TYR A 90 -15.57 -11.73 -2.53
C TYR A 90 -14.21 -11.81 -3.26
N GLU A 91 -13.19 -11.05 -2.84
CA GLU A 91 -11.83 -11.16 -3.38
C GLU A 91 -10.96 -12.16 -2.61
N ARG A 92 -11.40 -12.57 -1.40
CA ARG A 92 -10.68 -13.56 -0.59
C ARG A 92 -10.77 -14.92 -1.28
N ARG A 93 -9.64 -15.37 -1.84
CA ARG A 93 -9.46 -16.75 -2.30
C ARG A 93 -9.32 -17.64 -1.06
N TYR A 94 -10.28 -18.53 -0.85
CA TYR A 94 -10.23 -19.58 0.18
C TYR A 94 -9.55 -20.82 -0.38
#